data_AF-A0A318UGR4-F1
#
_entry.id   AF-A0A318UGR4-F1
#
_cell.length_a   1.000
_cell.length_b   1.000
_cell.length_c   1.000
_cell.angle_alpha   90.00
_cell.angle_beta   90.00
_cell.angle_gamma   90.00
#
_symmetry.space_group_name_H-M   'P 1'
#
loop_
_entity.id
_entity.type
_entity.pdbx_description
1 polymer ?
#
loop_
_entity_poly.entity_id
_entity_poly.type
_entity_poly.pdbx_seq_one_letter_code
_entity_poly.pdbx_strand_id
1 'polypeptide(L)'
;MKKHSILLTGLFLLLVNQMTFGQSFTPSSNQSYVALEKNMLFNATSRYTVTQSGFTAFDLPGLFDGSFFQQYQTGFNGDTGKQVVIEISGLPATHTQVGGLVGFTSRALAPKRFKIEAYDVYVGFNNWRTVADVTGNTKDTFSAPVSGEITKLRFTFFEGFEPNSGYPGWIGLSELFFLHGEAASAYDGLMVRYDSKGNVGIGTSDTKGYKLAVNGKVRAQEIKVEAANWPDYVFTKDYALPSLKETEKHIQDNGHLPGIPSAAEVKSKGVDLGEMNAKLLQKIEELTLYLIEKDNKINAIENRLKELEKNHHQNR
;
A
#
# COMPACT_ATOMS: atom_id res chain seq x y z
N MET A 1 17.89 -55.41 -24.75
CA MET A 1 19.16 -55.02 -25.42
C MET A 1 18.86 -54.14 -26.63
N LYS A 2 19.03 -52.83 -26.51
CA LYS A 2 19.64 -51.93 -27.52
C LYS A 2 19.80 -50.54 -26.87
N LYS A 3 21.04 -50.04 -26.96
CA LYS A 3 21.64 -48.87 -26.32
C LYS A 3 21.20 -47.57 -27.03
N HIS A 4 20.81 -46.54 -26.27
CA HIS A 4 21.47 -45.24 -26.06
C HIS A 4 21.49 -44.22 -27.21
N SER A 5 21.28 -42.96 -26.79
CA SER A 5 21.58 -41.69 -27.44
C SER A 5 20.50 -41.10 -28.35
N ILE A 6 19.78 -40.10 -27.83
CA ILE A 6 19.80 -38.71 -28.33
C ILE A 6 19.38 -37.84 -27.13
N LEU A 7 20.40 -37.31 -26.44
CA LEU A 7 20.30 -36.06 -25.70
C LEU A 7 20.50 -34.94 -26.73
N LEU A 8 19.95 -33.76 -26.45
CA LEU A 8 20.30 -32.46 -27.05
C LEU A 8 19.49 -32.01 -28.29
N THR A 9 18.28 -31.48 -28.06
CA THR A 9 17.78 -30.22 -28.64
C THR A 9 16.38 -29.94 -28.08
N GLY A 10 16.18 -28.77 -27.47
CA GLY A 10 14.88 -28.36 -26.92
C GLY A 10 14.97 -27.53 -25.64
N LEU A 11 16.10 -26.85 -25.41
CA LEU A 11 16.13 -25.65 -24.57
C LEU A 11 15.37 -24.55 -25.34
N PHE A 12 14.72 -23.64 -24.60
CA PHE A 12 14.02 -22.44 -25.06
C PHE A 12 12.54 -22.60 -25.47
N LEU A 13 11.65 -22.59 -24.48
CA LEU A 13 10.53 -21.63 -24.43
C LEU A 13 9.96 -21.57 -23.01
N LEU A 14 10.72 -20.99 -22.08
CA LEU A 14 10.15 -20.48 -20.84
C LEU A 14 9.41 -19.19 -21.21
N LEU A 15 8.13 -19.32 -21.53
CA LEU A 15 7.19 -18.20 -21.54
C LEU A 15 7.10 -17.69 -20.11
N VAL A 16 7.98 -16.75 -19.77
CA VAL A 16 7.85 -15.91 -18.61
C VAL A 16 6.63 -15.04 -18.89
N ASN A 17 5.46 -15.49 -18.45
CA ASN A 17 4.34 -14.59 -18.17
C ASN A 17 4.82 -13.65 -17.06
N GLN A 18 5.42 -12.54 -17.46
CA GLN A 18 5.52 -11.36 -16.63
C GLN A 18 4.08 -10.91 -16.41
N MET A 19 3.41 -11.48 -15.40
CA MET A 19 2.36 -10.73 -14.72
C MET A 19 3.07 -9.53 -14.12
N THR A 20 3.12 -8.45 -14.87
CA THR A 20 3.39 -7.14 -14.30
C THR A 20 2.26 -6.91 -13.32
N PHE A 21 2.52 -7.19 -12.04
CA PHE A 21 1.78 -6.52 -10.97
C PHE A 21 2.01 -5.04 -11.25
N GLY A 22 0.98 -4.39 -11.82
CA GLY A 22 0.93 -2.95 -11.82
C GLY A 22 1.06 -2.55 -10.37
N GLN A 23 2.25 -2.09 -9.97
CA GLN A 23 2.37 -1.35 -8.74
C GLN A 23 1.43 -0.18 -8.94
N SER A 24 0.34 -0.16 -8.17
CA SER A 24 -0.56 0.98 -8.10
C SER A 24 0.19 2.16 -7.45
N PHE A 25 1.13 2.72 -8.20
CA PHE A 25 1.68 4.03 -8.01
C PHE A 25 0.79 5.01 -8.79
N THR A 26 -0.36 5.28 -8.19
CA THR A 26 -1.24 6.39 -8.53
C THR A 26 -1.50 7.18 -7.26
N PRO A 27 -0.75 8.27 -7.01
CA PRO A 27 -1.35 9.44 -6.40
C PRO A 27 -2.16 10.13 -7.48
N SER A 28 -3.48 9.98 -7.44
CA SER A 28 -4.45 11.06 -7.63
C SER A 28 -5.87 10.59 -7.45
N SER A 29 -6.63 11.40 -6.74
CA SER A 29 -7.98 11.67 -7.15
C SER A 29 -7.94 12.81 -8.17
N ASN A 30 -8.94 12.85 -9.03
CA ASN A 30 -9.38 13.92 -9.93
C ASN A 30 -9.55 15.33 -9.27
N GLN A 31 -8.97 15.58 -8.09
CA GLN A 31 -8.98 16.84 -7.36
C GLN A 31 -7.61 17.26 -6.79
N SER A 32 -6.55 16.43 -6.89
CA SER A 32 -5.26 16.78 -6.29
C SER A 32 -4.07 16.19 -7.07
N TYR A 33 -3.73 16.87 -8.16
CA TYR A 33 -2.38 16.83 -8.72
C TYR A 33 -1.84 18.26 -8.73
N VAL A 34 -1.09 18.63 -7.70
CA VAL A 34 -0.33 19.91 -7.63
C VAL A 34 0.86 19.89 -8.63
N ALA A 35 0.77 19.11 -9.71
CA ALA A 35 1.82 18.98 -10.71
C ALA A 35 1.28 18.98 -12.15
N LEU A 36 -0.04 19.09 -12.35
CA LEU A 36 -0.60 19.19 -13.71
C LEU A 36 -0.27 20.54 -14.36
N GLU A 37 -0.05 21.59 -13.57
CA GLU A 37 0.53 22.84 -14.08
C GLU A 37 1.97 22.66 -14.59
N LYS A 38 2.61 21.54 -14.27
CA LYS A 38 3.93 21.12 -14.77
C LYS A 38 3.83 20.00 -15.81
N ASN A 39 2.64 19.72 -16.34
CA ASN A 39 2.46 18.80 -17.46
C ASN A 39 3.31 19.27 -18.64
N MET A 40 4.29 18.45 -19.03
CA MET A 40 5.16 18.78 -20.16
C MET A 40 4.41 18.83 -21.47
N LEU A 41 3.27 18.13 -21.57
CA LEU A 41 2.41 18.09 -22.74
C LEU A 41 1.46 19.28 -22.81
N PHE A 42 1.48 20.20 -21.84
CA PHE A 42 0.71 21.43 -21.93
C PHE A 42 1.11 22.21 -23.19
N ASN A 43 0.09 22.55 -24.00
CA ASN A 43 0.20 23.13 -25.32
C ASN A 43 1.10 22.33 -26.30
N ALA A 44 1.06 20.99 -26.21
CA ALA A 44 1.91 20.12 -27.01
C ALA A 44 1.77 20.35 -28.52
N THR A 45 0.57 20.67 -29.02
CA THR A 45 0.33 20.95 -30.45
C THR A 45 1.11 22.14 -30.99
N SER A 46 1.53 23.08 -30.12
CA SER A 46 2.36 24.22 -30.51
C SER A 46 3.86 24.01 -30.23
N ARG A 47 4.20 23.05 -29.35
CA ARG A 47 5.57 22.84 -28.85
C ARG A 47 6.26 21.62 -29.47
N TYR A 48 5.47 20.62 -29.86
CA TYR A 48 5.91 19.32 -30.32
C TYR A 48 5.11 18.91 -31.55
N THR A 49 5.57 17.86 -32.23
CA THR A 49 4.81 17.27 -33.32
C THR A 49 3.81 16.28 -32.74
N VAL A 50 2.52 16.64 -32.79
CA VAL A 50 1.41 15.78 -32.36
C VAL A 50 0.64 15.32 -33.59
N THR A 51 0.51 14.00 -33.74
CA THR A 51 -0.22 13.38 -34.84
C THR A 51 -1.25 12.40 -34.29
N GLN A 52 -2.32 12.19 -35.04
CA GLN A 52 -3.30 11.16 -34.75
C GLN A 52 -3.65 10.36 -35.99
N SER A 53 -3.99 9.10 -35.80
CA SER A 53 -4.46 8.20 -36.85
C SER A 53 -5.44 7.17 -36.27
N GLY A 54 -6.21 6.52 -37.14
CA GLY A 54 -7.14 5.47 -36.76
C GLY A 54 -8.57 5.75 -37.18
N PHE A 55 -9.51 5.15 -36.45
CA PHE A 55 -10.92 5.09 -36.81
C PHE A 55 -11.68 6.41 -36.66
N THR A 56 -11.31 7.21 -35.65
CA THR A 56 -11.86 8.55 -35.40
C THR A 56 -10.77 9.49 -34.90
N ALA A 57 -11.09 10.76 -34.71
CA ALA A 57 -10.15 11.81 -34.31
C ALA A 57 -10.65 12.55 -33.08
N PHE A 58 -9.75 12.83 -32.14
CA PHE A 58 -10.01 13.75 -31.03
C PHE A 58 -9.58 15.17 -31.41
N ASP A 59 -10.12 16.17 -30.70
CA ASP A 59 -9.60 17.54 -30.76
C ASP A 59 -8.25 17.59 -30.04
N LEU A 60 -7.16 17.58 -30.80
CA LEU A 60 -5.81 17.53 -30.24
C LEU A 60 -5.50 18.74 -29.35
N PRO A 61 -5.73 20.00 -29.76
CA PRO A 61 -5.56 21.16 -28.86
C PRO A 61 -6.26 21.01 -27.51
N GLY A 62 -7.53 20.58 -27.50
CA GLY A 62 -8.29 20.39 -26.27
C GLY A 62 -7.74 19.32 -25.33
N LEU A 63 -6.97 18.35 -25.82
CA LEU A 63 -6.31 17.35 -24.97
C LEU A 63 -5.05 17.87 -24.25
N PHE A 64 -4.61 19.10 -24.55
CA PHE A 64 -3.37 19.69 -24.07
C PHE A 64 -3.51 21.14 -23.58
N ASP A 65 -4.74 21.64 -23.41
CA ASP A 65 -5.02 23.04 -23.07
C ASP A 65 -5.14 23.30 -21.56
N GLY A 66 -5.05 22.26 -20.73
CA GLY A 66 -5.21 22.30 -19.28
C GLY A 66 -6.61 22.74 -18.80
N SER A 67 -7.61 22.78 -19.68
CA SER A 67 -9.01 23.03 -19.32
C SER A 67 -9.69 21.79 -18.74
N PHE A 68 -9.11 20.61 -18.99
CA PHE A 68 -9.67 19.30 -18.63
C PHE A 68 -11.07 19.04 -19.21
N PHE A 69 -11.45 19.79 -20.26
CA PHE A 69 -12.74 19.60 -20.90
C PHE A 69 -12.79 18.25 -21.60
N GLN A 70 -13.86 17.52 -21.36
CA GLN A 70 -13.97 16.14 -21.81
C GLN A 70 -14.37 16.06 -23.29
N GLN A 71 -13.54 15.36 -24.07
CA GLN A 71 -13.76 15.04 -25.48
C GLN A 71 -14.31 13.63 -25.60
N TYR A 72 -15.40 13.46 -26.34
CA TYR A 72 -16.08 12.18 -26.48
C TYR A 72 -15.94 11.63 -27.89
N GLN A 73 -15.61 10.35 -27.97
CA GLN A 73 -15.63 9.60 -29.21
C GLN A 73 -16.32 8.25 -28.97
N THR A 74 -17.02 7.73 -29.98
CA THR A 74 -17.77 6.46 -29.91
C THR A 74 -17.32 5.50 -31.01
N GLY A 75 -17.59 4.22 -30.84
CA GLY A 75 -17.25 3.16 -31.80
C GLY A 75 -16.15 2.22 -31.34
N PHE A 76 -15.62 2.39 -30.13
CA PHE A 76 -14.51 1.62 -29.57
C PHE A 76 -15.00 0.31 -28.94
N ASN A 77 -15.11 -0.74 -29.74
CA ASN A 77 -15.59 -2.06 -29.34
C ASN A 77 -14.45 -3.09 -29.15
N GLY A 78 -13.20 -2.64 -29.07
CA GLY A 78 -12.03 -3.53 -28.94
C GLY A 78 -11.58 -4.19 -30.24
N ASP A 79 -12.17 -3.85 -31.40
CA ASP A 79 -11.67 -4.25 -32.71
C ASP A 79 -10.35 -3.52 -33.02
N THR A 80 -9.34 -4.27 -33.47
CA THR A 80 -8.05 -3.73 -33.92
C THR A 80 -8.17 -2.72 -35.06
N GLY A 81 -9.22 -2.79 -35.88
CA GLY A 81 -9.52 -1.80 -36.91
C GLY A 81 -10.17 -0.51 -36.38
N LYS A 82 -10.62 -0.48 -35.12
CA LYS A 82 -11.33 0.63 -34.49
C LYS A 82 -10.55 1.28 -33.35
N GLN A 83 -9.24 1.37 -33.52
CA GLN A 83 -8.37 2.07 -32.57
C GLN A 83 -8.15 3.52 -32.97
N VAL A 84 -7.74 4.33 -32.00
CA VAL A 84 -7.13 5.65 -32.24
C VAL A 84 -5.74 5.65 -31.65
N VAL A 85 -4.78 6.13 -32.43
CA VAL A 85 -3.37 6.28 -32.06
C VAL A 85 -3.04 7.77 -32.06
N ILE A 86 -2.59 8.29 -30.93
CA ILE A 86 -2.05 9.64 -30.79
C ILE A 86 -0.56 9.52 -30.52
N GLU A 87 0.28 10.06 -31.41
CA GLU A 87 1.72 10.08 -31.27
C GLU A 87 2.21 11.51 -31.06
N ILE A 88 3.03 11.68 -30.02
CA ILE A 88 3.69 12.94 -29.66
C ILE A 88 5.18 12.71 -29.84
N SER A 89 5.84 13.56 -30.63
CA SER A 89 7.28 13.44 -30.94
C SER A 89 8.01 14.77 -30.84
N GLY A 90 9.31 14.70 -30.55
CA GLY A 90 10.14 15.88 -30.27
C GLY A 90 10.20 16.26 -28.79
N LEU A 91 9.92 15.31 -27.89
CA LEU A 91 10.13 15.51 -26.46
C LEU A 91 11.64 15.69 -26.18
N PRO A 92 12.03 16.56 -25.25
CA PRO A 92 13.41 17.07 -25.16
C PRO A 92 14.48 16.05 -24.73
N ALA A 93 14.16 14.76 -24.52
CA ALA A 93 15.10 13.68 -24.14
C ALA A 93 16.00 13.96 -22.92
N THR A 94 15.81 15.08 -22.22
CA THR A 94 16.62 15.51 -21.09
C THR A 94 15.93 15.17 -19.79
N HIS A 95 16.73 14.73 -18.81
CA HIS A 95 16.36 14.54 -17.40
C HIS A 95 15.21 13.54 -17.11
N THR A 96 14.62 12.91 -18.13
CA THR A 96 13.60 11.87 -17.96
C THR A 96 14.14 10.57 -17.33
N GLN A 97 15.46 10.44 -17.18
CA GLN A 97 16.12 9.30 -16.54
C GLN A 97 15.77 9.19 -15.05
N VAL A 98 15.46 10.33 -14.40
CA VAL A 98 15.04 10.37 -12.99
C VAL A 98 13.62 9.84 -12.77
N GLY A 99 12.95 9.42 -13.83
CA GLY A 99 11.58 8.94 -13.82
C GLY A 99 10.58 10.02 -14.22
N GLY A 100 9.31 9.66 -14.23
CA GLY A 100 8.19 10.51 -14.61
C GLY A 100 6.89 9.70 -14.62
N LEU A 101 5.78 10.39 -14.82
CA LEU A 101 4.45 9.77 -14.93
C LEU A 101 3.85 10.13 -16.28
N VAL A 102 3.40 9.11 -17.01
CA VAL A 102 2.65 9.31 -18.26
C VAL A 102 1.25 8.73 -18.09
N GLY A 103 0.27 9.38 -18.68
CA GLY A 103 -1.10 8.92 -18.53
C GLY A 103 -2.13 9.82 -19.19
N PHE A 104 -3.37 9.61 -18.77
CA PHE A 104 -4.50 10.40 -19.20
C PHE A 104 -5.48 10.60 -18.06
N THR A 105 -6.29 11.65 -18.17
CA THR A 105 -7.45 11.88 -17.32
C THR A 105 -8.72 11.75 -18.13
N SER A 106 -9.76 11.27 -17.48
CA SER A 106 -11.14 11.27 -17.93
C SER A 106 -12.02 11.73 -16.77
N ARG A 107 -13.19 12.29 -17.09
CA ARG A 107 -14.21 12.64 -16.11
C ARG A 107 -15.35 11.61 -16.06
N ALA A 108 -15.51 10.81 -17.11
CA ALA A 108 -16.47 9.72 -17.23
C ALA A 108 -16.13 8.87 -18.48
N LEU A 109 -16.65 7.65 -18.60
CA LEU A 109 -16.47 6.84 -19.83
C LEU A 109 -14.99 6.61 -20.16
N ALA A 110 -14.20 6.27 -19.14
CA ALA A 110 -12.78 6.01 -19.30
C ALA A 110 -12.53 4.88 -20.32
N PRO A 111 -11.41 4.94 -21.08
CA PRO A 111 -10.98 3.81 -21.90
C PRO A 111 -10.88 2.54 -21.07
N LYS A 112 -11.52 1.46 -21.54
CA LYS A 112 -11.50 0.14 -20.92
C LYS A 112 -10.28 -0.67 -21.37
N ARG A 113 -9.85 -0.50 -22.63
CA ARG A 113 -8.62 -1.09 -23.16
C ARG A 113 -7.79 -0.05 -23.90
N PHE A 114 -6.53 0.07 -23.51
CA PHE A 114 -5.59 1.04 -24.07
C PHE A 114 -4.14 0.58 -23.89
N LYS A 115 -3.23 1.16 -24.67
CA LYS A 115 -1.80 0.94 -24.60
C LYS A 115 -1.07 2.28 -24.64
N ILE A 116 -0.04 2.41 -23.80
CA ILE A 116 0.88 3.54 -23.80
C ILE A 116 2.28 3.01 -24.09
N GLU A 117 2.93 3.59 -25.09
CA GLU A 117 4.30 3.28 -25.48
C GLU A 117 5.16 4.53 -25.40
N ALA A 118 6.44 4.35 -25.09
CA ALA A 118 7.43 5.40 -25.07
C ALA A 118 8.60 5.01 -25.97
N TYR A 119 9.08 5.93 -26.80
CA TYR A 119 10.29 5.72 -27.58
C TYR A 119 11.48 6.19 -26.76
N ASP A 120 12.30 5.23 -26.34
CA ASP A 120 13.40 5.43 -25.42
C ASP A 120 14.72 5.41 -26.19
N VAL A 121 15.53 6.45 -26.02
CA VAL A 121 16.86 6.57 -26.63
C VAL A 121 18.00 6.36 -25.62
N TYR A 122 17.66 6.07 -24.36
CA TYR A 122 18.64 5.94 -23.28
C TYR A 122 19.68 4.88 -23.61
N VAL A 123 20.96 5.28 -23.54
CA VAL A 123 22.12 4.39 -23.80
C VAL A 123 21.99 3.66 -25.15
N GLY A 124 21.38 4.30 -26.14
CA GLY A 124 21.27 3.76 -27.49
C GLY A 124 20.16 2.72 -27.70
N PHE A 125 19.20 2.57 -26.78
CA PHE A 125 18.08 1.63 -26.93
C PHE A 125 17.30 1.87 -28.24
N ASN A 126 17.00 3.13 -28.56
CA ASN A 126 16.40 3.59 -29.81
C ASN A 126 15.21 2.75 -30.28
N ASN A 127 14.28 2.45 -29.38
CA ASN A 127 13.13 1.62 -29.71
C ASN A 127 11.89 1.98 -28.87
N TRP A 128 10.72 1.56 -29.35
CA TRP A 128 9.49 1.62 -28.58
C TRP A 128 9.51 0.59 -27.46
N ARG A 129 9.17 1.03 -26.26
CA ARG A 129 8.87 0.17 -25.12
C ARG A 129 7.44 0.38 -24.65
N THR A 130 6.79 -0.72 -24.28
CA THR A 130 5.44 -0.65 -23.70
C THR A 130 5.57 -0.14 -22.26
N VAL A 131 4.91 0.97 -21.97
CA VAL A 131 4.79 1.54 -20.61
C VAL A 131 3.58 0.93 -19.91
N ALA A 132 2.47 0.81 -20.62
CA ALA A 132 1.25 0.20 -20.13
C ALA A 132 0.50 -0.50 -21.27
N ASP A 133 -0.04 -1.67 -21.01
CA ASP A 133 -0.98 -2.38 -21.88
C ASP A 133 -2.10 -2.91 -20.98
N VAL A 134 -3.24 -2.21 -21.00
CA VAL A 134 -4.26 -2.34 -19.96
C VAL A 134 -5.56 -2.81 -20.59
N THR A 135 -6.16 -3.82 -19.98
CA THR A 135 -7.49 -4.35 -20.30
C THR A 135 -8.37 -4.33 -19.05
N GLY A 136 -9.64 -3.96 -19.22
CA GLY A 136 -10.61 -3.95 -18.12
C GLY A 136 -10.41 -2.78 -17.14
N ASN A 137 -9.90 -1.65 -17.61
CA ASN A 137 -9.78 -0.46 -16.78
C ASN A 137 -11.15 0.03 -16.31
N THR A 138 -11.23 0.38 -15.02
CA THR A 138 -12.43 0.89 -14.35
C THR A 138 -12.20 2.25 -13.71
N LYS A 139 -11.03 2.87 -13.95
CA LYS A 139 -10.63 4.14 -13.35
C LYS A 139 -10.69 5.24 -14.40
N ASP A 140 -11.25 6.38 -14.01
CA ASP A 140 -11.31 7.57 -14.86
C ASP A 140 -9.95 8.19 -15.14
N THR A 141 -8.97 7.97 -14.25
CA THR A 141 -7.59 8.41 -14.44
C THR A 141 -6.66 7.21 -14.48
N PHE A 142 -5.69 7.26 -15.38
CA PHE A 142 -4.60 6.31 -15.44
C PHE A 142 -3.26 7.04 -15.46
N SER A 143 -2.30 6.56 -14.67
CA SER A 143 -0.89 6.94 -14.79
C SER A 143 0.00 5.73 -14.61
N ALA A 144 1.12 5.71 -15.33
CA ALA A 144 2.16 4.72 -15.18
C ALA A 144 3.53 5.39 -15.06
N PRO A 145 4.45 4.83 -14.25
CA PRO A 145 5.81 5.31 -14.18
C PRO A 145 6.54 5.07 -15.51
N VAL A 146 7.36 6.03 -15.91
CA VAL A 146 8.22 5.95 -17.09
C VAL A 146 9.59 6.54 -16.74
N SER A 147 10.65 5.92 -17.22
CA SER A 147 12.05 6.31 -17.01
C SER A 147 12.84 6.18 -18.33
N GLY A 148 14.11 6.58 -18.35
CA GLY A 148 14.93 6.56 -19.58
C GLY A 148 14.95 7.91 -20.28
N GLU A 149 15.26 7.95 -21.57
CA GLU A 149 15.35 9.19 -22.37
C GLU A 149 14.21 9.18 -23.38
N ILE A 150 13.09 9.77 -22.99
CA ILE A 150 11.85 9.67 -23.76
C ILE A 150 11.76 10.80 -24.78
N THR A 151 11.75 10.43 -26.06
CA THR A 151 11.66 11.37 -27.20
C THR A 151 10.29 11.36 -27.87
N LYS A 152 9.54 10.27 -27.71
CA LYS A 152 8.19 10.12 -28.24
C LYS A 152 7.29 9.36 -27.27
N LEU A 153 6.01 9.69 -27.30
CA LEU A 153 4.95 8.98 -26.61
C LEU A 153 3.87 8.57 -27.60
N ARG A 154 3.31 7.39 -27.41
CA ARG A 154 2.18 6.90 -28.20
C ARG A 154 1.08 6.39 -27.28
N PHE A 155 -0.11 6.91 -27.47
CA PHE A 155 -1.32 6.49 -26.79
C PHE A 155 -2.21 5.79 -27.81
N THR A 156 -2.58 4.54 -27.53
CA THR A 156 -3.48 3.75 -28.37
C THR A 156 -4.70 3.37 -27.57
N PHE A 157 -5.89 3.72 -28.06
CA PHE A 157 -7.15 3.42 -27.41
C PHE A 157 -7.95 2.44 -28.26
N PHE A 158 -8.39 1.32 -27.67
CA PHE A 158 -9.03 0.21 -28.39
C PHE A 158 -10.50 0.01 -28.02
N GLU A 159 -10.82 0.12 -26.74
CA GLU A 159 -12.14 -0.23 -26.19
C GLU A 159 -12.58 0.83 -25.20
N GLY A 160 -13.82 1.30 -25.35
CA GLY A 160 -14.44 2.30 -24.48
C GLY A 160 -15.37 1.69 -23.44
N PHE A 161 -15.95 2.56 -22.63
CA PHE A 161 -17.04 2.20 -21.73
C PHE A 161 -18.33 1.93 -22.52
N GLU A 162 -18.99 0.81 -22.21
CA GLU A 162 -20.27 0.43 -22.80
C GLU A 162 -21.36 0.51 -21.72
N PRO A 163 -22.33 1.43 -21.83
CA PRO A 163 -23.39 1.55 -20.84
C PRO A 163 -24.35 0.34 -20.85
N ASN A 164 -24.49 -0.32 -22.00
CA ASN A 164 -25.34 -1.50 -22.19
C ASN A 164 -24.72 -2.42 -23.26
N SER A 165 -24.98 -3.73 -23.19
CA SER A 165 -24.50 -4.72 -24.17
C SER A 165 -24.99 -4.39 -25.59
N GLY A 166 -24.06 -4.27 -26.55
CA GLY A 166 -24.37 -4.06 -27.96
C GLY A 166 -24.28 -2.60 -28.44
N TYR A 167 -23.97 -1.64 -27.55
CA TYR A 167 -23.66 -0.27 -27.96
C TYR A 167 -22.18 -0.13 -28.33
N PRO A 168 -21.84 0.76 -29.29
CA PRO A 168 -20.45 1.09 -29.54
C PRO A 168 -19.81 1.71 -28.29
N GLY A 169 -18.67 1.20 -27.84
CA GLY A 169 -17.98 1.72 -26.67
C GLY A 169 -17.59 3.19 -26.82
N TRP A 170 -17.74 3.94 -25.73
CA TRP A 170 -17.47 5.36 -25.63
C TRP A 170 -16.15 5.62 -24.90
N ILE A 171 -15.35 6.52 -25.44
CA ILE A 171 -14.15 7.01 -24.78
C ILE A 171 -14.32 8.51 -24.54
N GLY A 172 -14.27 8.88 -23.27
CA GLY A 172 -14.10 10.26 -22.84
C GLY A 172 -12.66 10.52 -22.44
N LEU A 173 -11.98 11.48 -23.06
CA LEU A 173 -10.63 11.93 -22.68
C LEU A 173 -10.68 13.41 -22.32
N SER A 174 -10.09 13.77 -21.18
CA SER A 174 -9.98 15.15 -20.72
C SER A 174 -8.59 15.73 -20.97
N GLU A 175 -7.53 14.98 -20.68
CA GLU A 175 -6.15 15.43 -20.91
C GLU A 175 -5.22 14.24 -21.08
N LEU A 176 -4.21 14.37 -21.94
CA LEU A 176 -3.04 13.50 -21.95
C LEU A 176 -1.88 14.21 -21.23
N PHE A 177 -1.20 13.51 -20.34
CA PHE A 177 -0.13 14.13 -19.55
C PHE A 177 1.17 13.33 -19.56
N PHE A 178 2.25 14.10 -19.42
CA PHE A 178 3.58 13.60 -19.06
C PHE A 178 4.14 14.53 -17.98
N LEU A 179 4.21 14.02 -16.76
CA LEU A 179 4.79 14.72 -15.61
C LEU A 179 6.25 14.30 -15.47
N HIS A 180 7.16 15.26 -15.63
CA HIS A 180 8.59 15.03 -15.50
C HIS A 180 8.96 14.65 -14.07
N GLY A 181 9.93 13.74 -13.87
CA GLY A 181 10.35 13.30 -12.53
C GLY A 181 10.85 14.43 -11.65
N GLU A 182 11.59 15.40 -12.20
CA GLU A 182 11.99 16.62 -11.45
C GLU A 182 10.81 17.51 -11.04
N ALA A 183 9.72 17.50 -11.81
CA ALA A 183 8.50 18.22 -11.44
C ALA A 183 7.67 17.44 -10.42
N ALA A 184 7.66 16.11 -10.50
CA ALA A 184 6.92 15.23 -9.59
C ALA A 184 7.63 15.04 -8.23
N SER A 185 8.97 15.01 -8.22
CA SER A 185 9.78 14.73 -7.02
C SER A 185 9.65 15.81 -5.94
N ALA A 186 9.39 17.06 -6.34
CA ALA A 186 9.09 18.14 -5.40
C ALA A 186 7.86 17.86 -4.52
N TYR A 187 6.98 16.94 -4.94
CA TYR A 187 5.72 16.60 -4.26
C TYR A 187 5.72 15.20 -3.64
N ASP A 188 6.77 14.40 -3.83
CA ASP A 188 6.88 13.01 -3.37
C ASP A 188 6.82 12.90 -1.82
N GLY A 189 7.24 13.94 -1.11
CA GLY A 189 7.19 14.04 0.35
C GLY A 189 5.92 14.70 0.93
N LEU A 190 5.01 15.21 0.09
CA LEU A 190 3.87 16.03 0.53
C LEU A 190 2.56 15.23 0.69
N MET A 191 2.52 13.95 0.31
CA MET A 191 1.25 13.22 0.18
C MET A 191 1.18 11.92 0.99
N VAL A 192 0.51 11.97 2.14
CA VAL A 192 0.04 10.78 2.86
C VAL A 192 -1.22 10.26 2.16
N ARG A 193 -1.18 9.00 1.67
CA ARG A 193 -2.31 8.35 0.99
C ARG A 193 -3.41 8.00 1.98
N TYR A 194 -4.66 8.38 1.68
CA TYR A 194 -5.83 7.92 2.40
C TYR A 194 -6.92 7.42 1.43
N ASP A 195 -7.71 6.42 1.84
CA ASP A 195 -8.85 5.90 1.06
C ASP A 195 -10.04 6.89 1.10
N SER A 196 -11.14 6.57 0.40
CA SER A 196 -12.34 7.43 0.39
C SER A 196 -13.00 7.63 1.77
N LYS A 197 -12.56 6.89 2.80
CA LYS A 197 -13.00 6.99 4.19
C LYS A 197 -11.94 7.66 5.08
N GLY A 198 -10.85 8.17 4.50
CA GLY A 198 -9.76 8.81 5.24
C GLY A 198 -8.79 7.83 5.91
N ASN A 199 -8.76 6.56 5.53
CA ASN A 199 -7.86 5.56 6.12
C ASN A 199 -6.51 5.51 5.41
N VAL A 200 -5.41 5.48 6.16
CA VAL A 200 -4.04 5.48 5.64
C VAL A 200 -3.47 4.06 5.62
N GLY A 201 -2.96 3.63 4.47
CA GLY A 201 -2.22 2.37 4.30
C GLY A 201 -0.75 2.62 3.96
N ILE A 202 0.18 2.11 4.78
CA ILE A 202 1.63 2.18 4.54
C ILE A 202 2.15 0.77 4.28
N GLY A 203 2.62 0.49 3.06
CA GLY A 203 3.05 -0.86 2.65
C GLY A 203 1.90 -1.86 2.46
N THR A 204 0.65 -1.42 2.51
CA THR A 204 -0.57 -2.22 2.26
C THR A 204 -1.65 -1.36 1.60
N SER A 205 -2.46 -1.97 0.73
CA SER A 205 -3.69 -1.36 0.18
C SER A 205 -4.95 -1.75 0.96
N ASP A 206 -4.89 -2.82 1.75
CA ASP A 206 -5.97 -3.26 2.62
C ASP A 206 -5.70 -2.77 4.04
N THR A 207 -6.51 -1.82 4.49
CA THR A 207 -6.44 -1.26 5.85
C THR A 207 -7.20 -2.10 6.87
N LYS A 208 -7.91 -3.16 6.46
CA LYS A 208 -8.73 -4.03 7.32
C LYS A 208 -9.71 -3.26 8.22
N GLY A 209 -10.15 -2.10 7.76
CA GLY A 209 -11.06 -1.22 8.50
C GLY A 209 -10.38 -0.29 9.53
N TYR A 210 -9.05 -0.39 9.71
CA TYR A 210 -8.30 0.52 10.59
C TYR A 210 -8.04 1.87 9.93
N LYS A 211 -7.98 2.94 10.73
CA LYS A 211 -7.64 4.29 10.26
C LYS A 211 -6.20 4.42 9.79
N LEU A 212 -5.29 3.65 10.36
CA LEU A 212 -3.89 3.54 9.94
C LEU A 212 -3.50 2.07 9.95
N ALA A 213 -3.07 1.55 8.80
CA ALA A 213 -2.55 0.19 8.67
C ALA A 213 -1.12 0.24 8.11
N VAL A 214 -0.18 -0.39 8.81
CA VAL A 214 1.24 -0.42 8.43
C VAL A 214 1.68 -1.86 8.27
N ASN A 215 2.08 -2.24 7.05
CA ASN A 215 2.76 -3.52 6.80
C ASN A 215 4.27 -3.29 6.85
N GLY A 216 4.80 -3.26 8.07
CA GLY A 216 6.20 -2.94 8.34
C GLY A 216 6.43 -2.58 9.80
N LYS A 217 7.61 -2.04 10.10
CA LYS A 217 7.96 -1.55 11.44
C LYS A 217 7.65 -0.07 11.55
N VAL A 218 7.13 0.35 12.71
CA VAL A 218 6.91 1.75 13.07
C VAL A 218 7.96 2.17 14.09
N ARG A 219 8.60 3.33 13.88
CA ARG A 219 9.46 3.98 14.87
C ARG A 219 8.78 5.28 15.28
N ALA A 220 8.52 5.42 16.58
CA ALA A 220 7.94 6.63 17.17
C ALA A 220 8.80 7.07 18.36
N GLN A 221 8.82 8.36 18.65
CA GLN A 221 9.38 8.86 19.91
C GLN A 221 8.43 8.58 21.08
N GLU A 222 7.12 8.69 20.84
CA GLU A 222 6.07 8.48 21.83
C GLU A 222 4.79 7.95 21.16
N ILE A 223 4.03 7.12 21.89
CA ILE A 223 2.69 6.66 21.50
C ILE A 223 1.79 6.76 22.73
N LYS A 224 0.73 7.58 22.65
CA LYS A 224 -0.33 7.63 23.65
C LYS A 224 -1.45 6.68 23.25
N VAL A 225 -1.71 5.66 24.07
CA VAL A 225 -2.80 4.70 23.85
C VAL A 225 -3.95 5.02 24.79
N GLU A 226 -5.11 5.36 24.24
CA GLU A 226 -6.33 5.63 25.01
C GLU A 226 -7.18 4.35 25.07
N ALA A 227 -6.96 3.55 26.12
CA ALA A 227 -7.74 2.35 26.40
C ALA A 227 -8.77 2.63 27.51
N ALA A 228 -10.01 2.15 27.33
CA ALA A 228 -11.11 2.44 28.26
C ALA A 228 -10.98 1.72 29.63
N ASN A 229 -10.35 0.55 29.67
CA ASN A 229 -10.31 -0.32 30.84
C ASN A 229 -8.88 -0.45 31.37
N TRP A 230 -8.40 0.59 32.04
CA TRP A 230 -7.12 0.54 32.74
C TRP A 230 -7.27 -0.23 34.06
N PRO A 231 -6.38 -1.20 34.36
CA PRO A 231 -6.50 -1.99 35.58
C PRO A 231 -5.98 -1.18 36.77
N ASP A 232 -6.92 -0.64 37.54
CA ASP A 232 -6.71 -0.09 38.89
C ASP A 232 -7.58 -0.85 39.92
N TYR A 233 -8.28 -1.90 39.47
CA TYR A 233 -9.24 -2.63 40.28
C TYR A 233 -8.60 -3.72 41.14
N VAL A 234 -7.33 -4.07 40.93
CA VAL A 234 -6.64 -5.15 41.66
C VAL A 234 -6.50 -4.83 43.16
N PHE A 235 -6.45 -3.55 43.51
CA PHE A 235 -6.38 -3.09 44.90
C PHE A 235 -7.74 -2.92 45.58
N THR A 236 -8.84 -3.19 44.87
CA THR A 236 -10.18 -3.11 45.46
C THR A 236 -10.42 -4.28 46.41
N LYS A 237 -11.27 -4.06 47.43
CA LYS A 237 -11.58 -5.10 48.44
C LYS A 237 -12.25 -6.33 47.86
N ASP A 238 -12.94 -6.17 46.74
CA ASP A 238 -13.72 -7.22 46.08
C ASP A 238 -12.90 -7.98 45.02
N TYR A 239 -11.63 -7.60 44.82
CA TYR A 239 -10.76 -8.28 43.88
C TYR A 239 -10.36 -9.67 44.42
N ALA A 240 -10.82 -10.71 43.73
CA ALA A 240 -10.45 -12.08 44.01
C ALA A 240 -9.03 -12.37 43.49
N LEU A 241 -8.03 -12.06 44.31
CA LEU A 241 -6.63 -12.41 44.02
C LEU A 241 -6.50 -13.94 43.93
N PRO A 242 -6.06 -14.50 42.79
CA PRO A 242 -5.82 -15.94 42.68
C PRO A 242 -4.83 -16.42 43.75
N SER A 243 -4.84 -17.70 44.10
CA SER A 243 -3.75 -18.24 44.91
C SER A 243 -2.52 -18.52 44.04
N LEU A 244 -1.32 -18.47 44.64
CA LEU A 244 -0.10 -18.90 43.96
C LEU A 244 -0.18 -20.37 43.51
N LYS A 245 -0.92 -21.22 44.23
CA LYS A 245 -1.12 -22.62 43.87
C LYS A 245 -2.00 -22.79 42.63
N GLU A 246 -3.07 -22.00 42.50
CA GLU A 246 -3.89 -21.97 41.29
C GLU A 246 -3.12 -21.41 40.11
N THR A 247 -2.33 -20.37 40.34
CA THR A 247 -1.46 -19.79 39.32
C THR A 247 -0.40 -20.78 38.83
N GLU A 248 0.26 -21.49 39.76
CA GLU A 248 1.21 -22.55 39.46
C GLU A 248 0.56 -23.67 38.62
N LYS A 249 -0.62 -24.14 39.06
CA LYS A 249 -1.38 -25.14 38.32
C LYS A 249 -1.70 -24.67 36.90
N HIS A 250 -2.14 -23.42 36.74
CA HIS A 250 -2.45 -22.87 35.42
C HIS A 250 -1.22 -22.82 34.51
N ILE A 251 -0.06 -22.42 35.04
CA ILE A 251 1.20 -22.40 34.30
C ILE A 251 1.62 -23.81 33.88
N GLN A 252 1.48 -24.80 34.77
CA GLN A 252 1.77 -26.21 34.45
C GLN A 252 0.85 -26.75 33.36
N ASP A 253 -0.44 -26.40 33.41
CA ASP A 253 -1.45 -26.90 32.48
C ASP A 253 -1.42 -26.18 31.11
N ASN A 254 -1.08 -24.88 31.06
CA ASN A 254 -1.23 -24.03 29.85
C ASN A 254 0.08 -23.41 29.33
N GLY A 255 1.15 -23.38 30.14
CA GLY A 255 2.46 -22.85 29.74
C GLY A 255 2.56 -21.32 29.68
N HIS A 256 1.59 -20.58 30.22
CA HIS A 256 1.60 -19.12 30.32
C HIS A 256 0.82 -18.65 31.55
N LEU A 257 0.90 -17.34 31.85
CA LEU A 257 0.15 -16.75 32.97
C LEU A 257 -1.35 -16.64 32.67
N PRO A 258 -2.22 -16.75 33.69
CA PRO A 258 -3.66 -16.51 33.54
C PRO A 258 -3.95 -15.14 32.92
N GLY A 259 -4.77 -15.10 31.87
CA GLY A 259 -5.16 -13.86 31.18
C GLY A 259 -4.14 -13.31 30.17
N ILE A 260 -2.91 -13.84 30.15
CA ILE A 260 -1.90 -13.51 29.14
C ILE A 260 -2.02 -14.50 27.98
N PRO A 261 -2.07 -14.06 26.71
CA PRO A 261 -2.17 -14.97 25.57
C PRO A 261 -0.92 -15.83 25.42
N SER A 262 -1.09 -17.04 24.91
CA SER A 262 -0.01 -17.95 24.59
C SER A 262 0.85 -17.44 23.42
N ALA A 263 2.10 -17.92 23.32
CA ALA A 263 2.98 -17.57 22.20
C ALA A 263 2.38 -17.94 20.83
N ALA A 264 1.61 -19.03 20.75
CA ALA A 264 0.92 -19.46 19.53
C ALA A 264 -0.22 -18.49 19.13
N GLU A 265 -0.96 -17.97 20.10
CA GLU A 265 -1.99 -16.97 19.86
C GLU A 265 -1.38 -15.64 19.42
N VAL A 266 -0.31 -15.18 20.08
CA VAL A 266 0.42 -13.97 19.69
C VAL A 266 0.97 -14.08 18.27
N LYS A 267 1.52 -15.24 17.90
CA LYS A 267 2.05 -15.48 16.55
C LYS A 267 0.97 -15.46 15.47
N SER A 268 -0.23 -15.95 15.79
CA SER A 268 -1.32 -16.06 14.81
C SER A 268 -2.18 -14.81 14.68
N LYS A 269 -2.43 -14.11 15.79
CA LYS A 269 -3.38 -12.99 15.86
C LYS A 269 -2.72 -11.63 16.13
N GLY A 270 -1.46 -11.62 16.58
CA GLY A 270 -0.83 -10.41 17.11
C GLY A 270 -1.32 -10.08 18.52
N VAL A 271 -0.98 -8.88 19.00
CA VAL A 271 -1.41 -8.35 20.30
C VAL A 271 -1.77 -6.87 20.16
N ASP A 272 -2.83 -6.47 20.85
CA ASP A 272 -3.16 -5.06 20.98
C ASP A 272 -2.27 -4.43 22.05
N LEU A 273 -1.52 -3.39 21.66
CA LEU A 273 -0.50 -2.76 22.51
C LEU A 273 -1.09 -2.28 23.85
N GLY A 274 -2.26 -1.64 23.81
CA GLY A 274 -2.96 -1.13 25.00
C GLY A 274 -3.43 -2.25 25.92
N GLU A 275 -4.08 -3.28 25.37
CA GLU A 275 -4.60 -4.40 26.15
C GLU A 275 -3.47 -5.21 26.81
N MET A 276 -2.38 -5.45 26.07
CA MET A 276 -1.23 -6.15 26.62
C MET A 276 -0.58 -5.35 27.76
N ASN A 277 -0.39 -4.04 27.60
CA ASN A 277 0.15 -3.19 28.66
C ASN A 277 -0.75 -3.17 29.90
N ALA A 278 -2.08 -3.10 29.72
CA ALA A 278 -3.03 -3.23 30.80
C ALA A 278 -2.89 -4.58 31.54
N LYS A 279 -2.91 -5.70 30.80
CA LYS A 279 -2.74 -7.02 31.41
C LYS A 279 -1.41 -7.17 32.16
N LEU A 280 -0.32 -6.64 31.61
CA LEU A 280 0.98 -6.64 32.27
C LEU A 280 0.95 -5.82 33.57
N LEU A 281 0.30 -4.65 33.57
CA LEU A 281 0.12 -3.84 34.78
C LEU A 281 -0.67 -4.61 35.84
N GLN A 282 -1.79 -5.24 35.46
CA GLN A 282 -2.58 -6.09 36.38
C GLN A 282 -1.69 -7.16 37.04
N LYS A 283 -0.79 -7.80 36.27
CA LYS A 283 0.14 -8.81 36.82
C LYS A 283 1.20 -8.22 37.75
N ILE A 284 1.66 -7.00 37.48
CA ILE A 284 2.57 -6.29 38.39
C ILE A 284 1.86 -5.97 39.72
N GLU A 285 0.58 -5.58 39.67
CA GLU A 285 -0.22 -5.31 40.87
C GLU A 285 -0.48 -6.59 41.68
N GLU A 286 -0.88 -7.68 41.03
CA GLU A 286 -1.04 -9.00 41.67
C GLU A 286 0.28 -9.46 42.33
N LEU A 287 1.40 -9.34 41.62
CA LEU A 287 2.73 -9.65 42.16
C LEU A 287 3.07 -8.79 43.39
N THR A 288 2.69 -7.52 43.37
CA THR A 288 2.91 -6.61 44.51
C THR A 288 2.12 -7.07 45.73
N LEU A 289 0.86 -7.50 45.56
CA LEU A 289 0.05 -8.05 46.66
C LEU A 289 0.65 -9.33 47.25
N TYR A 290 1.13 -10.26 46.41
CA TYR A 290 1.81 -11.45 46.91
C TYR A 290 3.09 -11.09 47.66
N LEU A 291 3.87 -10.12 47.20
CA LEU A 291 5.09 -9.68 47.89
C LEU A 291 4.77 -9.09 49.26
N ILE A 292 3.75 -8.24 49.37
CA ILE A 292 3.28 -7.71 50.66
C ILE A 292 2.85 -8.85 51.59
N GLU A 293 2.11 -9.84 51.08
CA GLU A 293 1.69 -11.01 51.87
C GLU A 293 2.91 -11.81 52.38
N LYS A 294 3.92 -12.00 51.53
CA LYS A 294 5.15 -12.73 51.88
C LYS A 294 5.99 -11.97 52.90
N ASP A 295 6.14 -10.65 52.75
CA ASP A 295 6.87 -9.81 53.70
C ASP A 295 6.24 -9.87 55.10
N ASN A 296 4.90 -9.76 55.17
CA ASN A 296 4.16 -9.92 56.42
C ASN A 296 4.40 -11.30 57.07
N LYS A 297 4.45 -12.37 56.27
CA LYS A 297 4.76 -13.72 56.77
C LYS A 297 6.19 -13.85 57.26
N ILE A 298 7.16 -13.26 56.56
CA ILE A 298 8.57 -13.25 56.96
C ILE A 298 8.73 -12.52 58.30
N ASN A 299 8.16 -11.31 58.42
CA ASN A 299 8.19 -10.52 59.65
C ASN A 299 7.57 -11.30 60.84
N ALA A 300 6.46 -12.00 60.60
CA ALA A 300 5.84 -12.85 61.62
C ALA A 300 6.75 -14.02 62.04
N ILE A 301 7.44 -14.66 61.10
CA ILE A 301 8.40 -15.74 61.37
C ILE A 301 9.59 -15.20 62.17
N GLU A 302 10.16 -14.07 61.77
CA GLU A 302 11.30 -13.44 62.46
C GLU A 302 10.95 -13.03 63.90
N ASN A 303 9.75 -12.49 64.12
CA ASN A 303 9.30 -12.16 65.46
C ASN A 303 9.15 -13.40 66.35
N ARG A 304 8.60 -14.50 65.81
CA ARG A 304 8.51 -15.77 66.55
C ARG A 304 9.90 -16.36 66.85
N LEU A 305 10.86 -16.23 65.92
CA LEU A 305 12.24 -16.64 66.14
C LEU A 305 12.87 -15.85 67.30
N LYS A 306 12.74 -14.52 67.31
CA LYS A 306 13.23 -13.66 68.40
C LYS A 306 12.61 -14.03 69.76
N GLU A 307 11.32 -14.35 69.80
CA GLU A 307 10.66 -14.81 71.04
C GLU A 307 11.20 -16.15 71.52
N LEU A 308 11.39 -17.11 70.62
CA LEU A 308 11.94 -18.43 70.94
C LEU A 308 13.39 -18.33 71.46
N GLU A 309 14.23 -17.51 70.83
CA GLU A 309 15.61 -17.26 71.26
C GLU A 309 15.64 -16.65 72.67
N LYS A 310 14.77 -15.67 72.96
CA LYS A 310 14.66 -15.06 74.28
C LYS A 310 14.27 -16.08 75.35
N ASN A 311 13.30 -16.95 75.06
CA ASN A 311 12.88 -18.01 75.99
C ASN A 311 13.98 -19.03 76.23
N HIS A 312 14.79 -19.37 75.21
CA HIS A 312 15.95 -20.25 75.36
C HIS A 312 17.06 -19.66 76.22
N HIS A 313 17.27 -18.33 76.15
CA HIS A 313 18.24 -17.63 76.98
C HIS A 313 17.79 -17.45 78.45
N GLN A 314 16.49 -17.42 78.72
CA GLN A 314 15.96 -17.33 80.09
C GLN A 314 15.94 -18.68 80.83
N ASN A 315 16.00 -19.80 80.10
CA ASN A 315 15.98 -21.16 80.64
C ASN A 315 17.38 -21.82 80.75
N ARG A 316 18.46 -21.04 80.54
CA ARG A 316 19.86 -21.45 80.74
C ARG A 316 20.45 -20.66 81.89
#